data_AF-A0A6A2WP51-F1
#
_entry.id   AF-A0A6A2WP51-F1
#
_cell.length_a   1.000
_cell.length_b   1.000
_cell.length_c   1.000
_cell.angle_alpha   90.00
_cell.angle_beta   90.00
_cell.angle_gamma   90.00
#
_symmetry.space_group_name_H-M   'P 1'
#
loop_
_entity.id
_entity.type
_entity.pdbx_description
1 polymer ?
#
loop_
_entity_poly.entity_id
_entity_poly.type
_entity_poly.pdbx_seq_one_letter_code
_entity_poly.pdbx_strand_id
1 'polypeptide(L)'
;MKKLYRKLVLMRNPLSRHSSRVFNDRKWIIPFLASLLMSITLFFSAIFGVFNAPHGGDQLPMPLDVVSVAKTEDSSGYFVESDLNKLFNTMGSSSLEAPRLAYLISGTKGDSNRMMRTLQAVYHPRNQYVLHLDLEAPPRERLELANAVKNDPTFAEVKNIRVMAQSNLVTYKGPTMIASTLQAIAILLKESLEWDWFLNLSASDYPLVTQDDLLHVFSNLSRNFNFIEHTQITGWKLNQRARPIIVDPGLYLSKKSDIAWTTQRRSLPASFKLYTDAGVERSDILIFES
;
A
#
# COMPACT_ATOMS: atom_id res chain seq x y z
N MET A 1 78.69 -3.09 -22.81
CA MET A 1 78.65 -2.10 -23.91
C MET A 1 77.78 -0.91 -23.49
N LYS A 2 78.45 0.20 -23.15
CA LYS A 2 78.05 1.64 -23.18
C LYS A 2 76.55 2.00 -23.02
N LYS A 3 76.20 2.59 -21.86
CA LYS A 3 75.88 4.04 -21.60
C LYS A 3 74.37 4.36 -21.73
N LEU A 4 73.66 4.66 -20.64
CA LEU A 4 73.42 5.99 -20.03
C LEU A 4 72.84 7.03 -21.02
N TYR A 5 71.57 7.46 -20.84
CA TYR A 5 71.23 8.84 -20.43
C TYR A 5 69.71 9.12 -20.33
N ARG A 6 69.35 9.88 -19.30
CA ARG A 6 68.09 10.60 -19.01
C ARG A 6 67.71 11.65 -20.08
N LYS A 7 66.40 11.93 -20.21
CA LYS A 7 65.80 13.30 -20.30
C LYS A 7 64.27 13.20 -20.14
N LEU A 8 63.73 13.48 -18.96
CA LEU A 8 63.15 14.76 -18.51
C LEU A 8 61.82 15.16 -19.19
N VAL A 9 60.74 15.04 -18.39
CA VAL A 9 59.74 16.06 -18.08
C VAL A 9 59.15 16.84 -19.25
N LEU A 10 57.87 16.60 -19.51
CA LEU A 10 56.93 17.67 -19.82
C LEU A 10 55.61 17.40 -19.06
N MET A 11 55.43 18.17 -17.98
CA MET A 11 54.15 18.35 -17.30
C MET A 11 53.08 18.72 -18.33
N ARG A 12 51.92 18.06 -18.28
CA ARG A 12 50.69 18.63 -18.82
C ARG A 12 49.54 18.32 -17.88
N ASN A 13 49.22 19.32 -17.07
CA ASN A 13 48.01 19.41 -16.24
C ASN A 13 46.75 19.21 -17.10
N PRO A 14 45.69 18.57 -16.58
CA PRO A 14 44.34 18.73 -17.09
C PRO A 14 43.51 19.49 -16.06
N LEU A 15 43.58 20.82 -16.09
CA LEU A 15 42.50 21.66 -15.58
C LEU A 15 41.62 22.10 -16.76
N SER A 16 40.32 21.94 -16.55
CA SER A 16 39.22 22.67 -17.19
C SER A 16 39.13 22.64 -18.72
N ARG A 17 38.21 21.80 -19.23
CA ARG A 17 37.36 22.16 -20.36
C ARG A 17 35.90 21.94 -19.98
N HIS A 18 35.27 22.98 -19.43
CA HIS A 18 33.83 23.12 -19.48
C HIS A 18 33.44 23.30 -20.95
N SER A 19 32.79 22.28 -21.52
CA SER A 19 32.04 22.40 -22.76
C SER A 19 30.59 22.73 -22.39
N SER A 20 30.25 24.01 -22.41
CA SER A 20 28.87 24.49 -22.35
C SER A 20 28.19 24.17 -23.68
N ARG A 21 27.73 22.92 -23.86
CA ARG A 21 26.68 22.62 -24.84
C ARG A 21 25.35 23.09 -24.25
N VAL A 22 24.92 24.28 -24.67
CA VAL A 22 23.56 24.77 -24.48
C VAL A 22 22.63 23.84 -25.26
N PHE A 23 22.00 22.89 -24.56
CA PHE A 23 20.91 22.08 -25.10
C PHE A 23 19.69 22.96 -25.31
N ASN A 24 19.38 23.30 -26.56
CA ASN A 24 18.17 24.04 -26.90
C ASN A 24 17.01 23.03 -27.11
N ASP A 25 16.50 22.45 -26.02
CA ASP A 25 15.35 21.54 -26.04
C ASP A 25 14.03 22.32 -26.01
N ARG A 26 13.73 23.03 -27.12
CA ARG A 26 12.47 23.76 -27.31
C ARG A 26 11.27 22.87 -27.68
N LYS A 27 11.41 21.54 -27.65
CA LYS A 27 10.36 20.60 -28.07
C LYS A 27 9.15 20.60 -27.13
N TRP A 28 9.32 21.00 -25.87
CA TRP A 28 8.24 21.14 -24.88
C TRP A 28 7.44 22.43 -25.02
N ILE A 29 7.93 23.42 -25.78
CA ILE A 29 7.26 24.71 -25.96
C ILE A 29 5.96 24.53 -26.77
N ILE A 30 5.98 23.63 -27.75
CA ILE A 30 4.83 23.37 -28.63
C ILE A 30 3.62 22.79 -27.87
N PRO A 31 3.74 21.70 -27.08
CA PRO A 31 2.60 21.19 -26.31
C PRO A 31 2.13 22.16 -25.22
N PHE A 32 3.05 22.94 -24.64
CA PHE A 32 2.70 23.97 -23.65
C PHE A 32 1.87 25.10 -24.26
N LEU A 33 2.28 25.63 -25.43
CA LEU A 33 1.52 26.67 -26.14
C LEU A 33 0.16 26.17 -26.63
N ALA A 34 0.07 24.92 -27.10
CA ALA A 34 -1.20 24.33 -27.51
C ALA A 34 -2.19 24.22 -26.34
N SER A 35 -1.71 23.75 -25.17
CA SER A 35 -2.51 23.70 -23.94
C SER A 35 -2.95 25.10 -23.48
N LEU A 36 -2.04 26.08 -23.53
CA LEU A 36 -2.34 27.46 -23.15
C LEU A 36 -3.39 28.09 -24.07
N LEU A 37 -3.31 27.85 -25.38
CA LEU A 37 -4.31 28.36 -26.34
C LEU A 37 -5.69 27.77 -26.08
N MET A 38 -5.76 26.47 -25.81
CA MET A 38 -7.02 25.76 -25.48
C MET A 38 -7.65 26.25 -24.18
N SER A 39 -6.83 26.58 -23.18
CA SER A 39 -7.31 27.15 -21.91
C SER A 39 -7.87 28.57 -22.12
N ILE A 40 -7.17 29.39 -22.90
CA ILE A 40 -7.60 30.77 -23.20
C ILE A 40 -8.92 30.78 -23.99
N THR A 41 -9.10 29.89 -24.97
CA THR A 41 -10.36 29.81 -25.73
C THR A 41 -11.54 29.36 -24.87
N LEU A 42 -11.34 28.42 -23.95
CA LEU A 42 -12.36 28.01 -22.97
C LEU A 42 -12.70 29.14 -21.98
N PHE A 43 -11.71 29.91 -21.56
CA PHE A 43 -11.91 31.04 -20.66
C PHE A 43 -12.70 32.16 -21.34
N PHE A 44 -12.38 32.48 -22.60
CA PHE A 44 -13.14 33.46 -23.37
C PHE A 44 -14.54 32.98 -23.75
N SER A 45 -14.74 31.68 -24.04
CA SER A 45 -16.09 31.17 -24.28
C SER A 45 -16.96 31.20 -23.02
N ALA A 46 -16.38 31.03 -21.82
CA ALA A 46 -17.11 31.18 -20.56
C ALA A 46 -17.49 32.64 -20.25
N ILE A 47 -16.63 33.60 -20.62
CA ILE A 47 -16.89 35.03 -20.39
C ILE A 47 -17.87 35.60 -21.44
N PHE A 48 -17.71 35.24 -22.70
CA PHE A 48 -18.55 35.73 -23.80
C PHE A 48 -19.83 34.89 -24.01
N GLY A 49 -19.88 33.64 -23.54
CA GLY A 49 -21.02 32.73 -23.66
C GLY A 49 -22.16 32.99 -22.67
N VAL A 50 -22.05 33.97 -21.78
CA VAL A 50 -23.07 34.30 -20.75
C VAL A 50 -23.95 35.49 -21.14
N PHE A 51 -23.70 36.17 -22.26
CA PHE A 51 -24.55 37.29 -22.68
C PHE A 51 -25.27 36.99 -23.98
N ASN A 52 -26.40 36.27 -23.90
CA ASN A 52 -27.54 36.41 -24.82
C ASN A 52 -28.78 35.70 -24.26
N ALA A 53 -29.56 36.40 -23.43
CA ALA A 53 -31.03 36.29 -23.43
C ALA A 53 -31.65 37.54 -22.74
N PRO A 54 -32.66 38.19 -23.32
CA PRO A 54 -33.21 39.45 -22.81
C PRO A 54 -34.46 39.25 -21.92
N HIS A 55 -34.55 40.11 -20.89
CA HIS A 55 -35.75 40.75 -20.33
C HIS A 55 -36.65 39.97 -19.33
N GLY A 56 -36.93 40.70 -18.23
CA GLY A 56 -37.99 40.47 -17.23
C GLY A 56 -37.52 39.61 -16.07
N GLY A 57 -37.45 40.05 -14.81
CA GLY A 57 -38.14 41.09 -14.06
C GLY A 57 -38.33 40.52 -12.64
N ASP A 58 -38.16 41.36 -11.62
CA ASP A 58 -38.56 41.17 -10.21
C ASP A 58 -37.58 40.51 -9.20
N GLN A 59 -36.85 41.40 -8.52
CA GLN A 59 -36.67 41.58 -7.06
C GLN A 59 -36.32 40.39 -6.09
N LEU A 60 -35.04 40.42 -5.67
CA LEU A 60 -34.50 40.34 -4.28
C LEU A 60 -34.67 39.04 -3.45
N PRO A 61 -34.02 38.90 -2.27
CA PRO A 61 -32.66 38.36 -2.08
C PRO A 61 -32.66 37.07 -1.23
N MET A 62 -31.80 36.09 -1.52
CA MET A 62 -31.71 34.87 -0.70
C MET A 62 -30.57 34.96 0.33
N PRO A 63 -30.87 34.91 1.64
CA PRO A 63 -29.90 34.60 2.67
C PRO A 63 -29.64 33.09 2.73
N LEU A 64 -28.43 32.75 3.17
CA LEU A 64 -27.95 31.41 3.45
C LEU A 64 -28.77 30.81 4.61
N ASP A 65 -29.43 29.67 4.40
CA ASP A 65 -29.67 28.72 5.50
C ASP A 65 -29.96 27.30 5.01
N VAL A 66 -29.19 26.38 5.60
CA VAL A 66 -29.51 25.02 6.05
C VAL A 66 -30.81 24.39 5.50
N VAL A 67 -30.66 23.34 4.69
CA VAL A 67 -31.71 22.32 4.52
C VAL A 67 -31.10 20.93 4.65
N SER A 68 -31.47 20.30 5.77
CA SER A 68 -31.61 18.87 5.95
C SER A 68 -32.32 18.24 4.75
N VAL A 69 -31.66 17.33 4.04
CA VAL A 69 -32.30 16.54 2.99
C VAL A 69 -32.55 15.14 3.53
N ALA A 70 -33.82 14.93 3.81
CA ALA A 70 -34.45 13.68 4.14
C ALA A 70 -34.21 12.60 3.08
N LYS A 71 -34.09 11.37 3.59
CA LYS A 71 -34.59 10.10 3.02
C LYS A 71 -34.92 10.13 1.52
N THR A 72 -34.00 9.58 0.74
CA THR A 72 -34.31 8.92 -0.53
C THR A 72 -34.00 7.44 -0.38
N GLU A 73 -35.08 6.66 -0.35
CA GLU A 73 -35.10 5.20 -0.43
C GLU A 73 -34.79 4.74 -1.87
N ASP A 74 -34.32 3.50 -1.96
CA ASP A 74 -34.08 2.71 -3.17
C ASP A 74 -32.87 3.04 -4.06
N SER A 75 -31.70 2.75 -3.51
CA SER A 75 -30.61 2.16 -4.27
C SER A 75 -29.95 1.12 -3.37
N SER A 76 -30.14 -0.17 -3.71
CA SER A 76 -29.59 -1.33 -3.03
C SER A 76 -28.06 -1.37 -3.11
N GLY A 77 -27.40 -0.49 -2.36
CA GLY A 77 -26.03 -0.67 -1.91
C GLY A 77 -26.06 -1.61 -0.72
N TYR A 78 -25.29 -2.69 -0.78
CA TYR A 78 -25.06 -3.60 0.33
C TYR A 78 -24.46 -2.83 1.52
N PHE A 79 -25.31 -2.30 2.39
CA PHE A 79 -24.92 -1.57 3.59
C PHE A 79 -25.19 -2.46 4.80
N VAL A 80 -24.12 -3.06 5.32
CA VAL A 80 -24.14 -4.16 6.32
C VAL A 80 -24.51 -3.67 7.74
N GLU A 81 -24.72 -2.36 7.92
CA GLU A 81 -24.98 -1.70 9.21
C GLU A 81 -26.18 -2.30 9.98
N SER A 82 -27.23 -2.68 9.25
CA SER A 82 -28.45 -3.24 9.86
C SER A 82 -28.25 -4.67 10.38
N ASP A 83 -27.46 -5.48 9.68
CA ASP A 83 -27.08 -6.83 10.11
C ASP A 83 -26.10 -6.79 11.28
N LEU A 84 -25.16 -5.83 11.25
CA LEU A 84 -24.23 -5.58 12.35
C LEU A 84 -24.97 -5.22 13.64
N ASN A 85 -25.91 -4.27 13.58
CA ASN A 85 -26.73 -3.88 14.74
C ASN A 85 -27.58 -5.02 15.30
N LYS A 86 -28.06 -5.92 14.44
CA LYS A 86 -28.81 -7.11 14.87
C LYS A 86 -27.92 -8.14 15.55
N LEU A 87 -26.68 -8.33 15.07
CA LEU A 87 -25.70 -9.23 15.66
C LEU A 87 -25.15 -8.70 17.00
N PHE A 88 -24.92 -7.38 17.13
CA PHE A 88 -24.47 -6.75 18.38
C PHE A 88 -25.45 -6.97 19.54
N ASN A 89 -26.74 -6.91 19.28
CA ASN A 89 -27.76 -7.12 20.30
C ASN A 89 -27.93 -8.59 20.71
N THR A 90 -27.42 -9.54 19.92
CA THR A 90 -27.57 -10.98 20.17
C THR A 90 -26.37 -11.60 20.90
N MET A 91 -25.17 -11.00 20.79
CA MET A 91 -23.93 -11.49 21.40
C MET A 91 -23.46 -10.67 22.61
N GLY A 92 -24.40 -10.23 23.45
CA GLY A 92 -24.05 -9.59 24.72
C GLY A 92 -23.27 -10.54 25.63
N SER A 93 -22.08 -10.08 26.06
CA SER A 93 -21.27 -10.53 27.21
C SER A 93 -19.91 -11.22 26.98
N SER A 94 -19.23 -11.05 25.84
CA SER A 94 -17.76 -11.12 25.89
C SER A 94 -17.26 -9.84 26.56
N SER A 95 -16.40 -9.96 27.58
CA SER A 95 -15.86 -8.86 28.38
C SER A 95 -15.53 -7.61 27.54
N LEU A 96 -15.81 -6.42 28.10
CA LEU A 96 -15.46 -5.09 27.58
C LEU A 96 -13.93 -4.85 27.47
N GLU A 97 -13.14 -5.91 27.28
CA GLU A 97 -11.70 -5.82 27.18
C GLU A 97 -11.33 -5.29 25.79
N ALA A 98 -10.47 -4.26 25.78
CA ALA A 98 -9.92 -3.72 24.55
C ALA A 98 -9.19 -4.83 23.77
N PRO A 99 -9.45 -4.94 22.46
CA PRO A 99 -8.87 -6.02 21.67
C PRO A 99 -7.36 -5.91 21.59
N ARG A 100 -6.72 -7.02 21.22
CA ARG A 100 -5.29 -7.07 20.96
C ARG A 100 -5.07 -7.30 19.48
N LEU A 101 -4.29 -6.42 18.86
CA LEU A 101 -4.06 -6.44 17.43
C LEU A 101 -2.65 -6.96 17.13
N ALA A 102 -2.54 -7.75 16.07
CA ALA A 102 -1.27 -8.25 15.57
C ALA A 102 -0.98 -7.62 14.20
N TYR A 103 0.12 -6.89 14.09
CA TYR A 103 0.50 -6.18 12.88
C TYR A 103 1.68 -6.87 12.19
N LEU A 104 1.57 -7.06 10.88
CA LEU A 104 2.71 -7.22 9.99
C LEU A 104 2.98 -5.86 9.32
N ILE A 105 4.20 -5.36 9.42
CA ILE A 105 4.67 -4.21 8.64
C ILE A 105 5.75 -4.70 7.69
N SER A 106 5.47 -4.65 6.39
CA SER A 106 6.35 -5.13 5.33
C SER A 106 6.98 -3.98 4.55
N GLY A 107 8.27 -4.09 4.23
CA GLY A 107 8.97 -3.13 3.39
C GLY A 107 9.99 -3.78 2.47
N THR A 108 10.52 -2.98 1.54
CA THR A 108 11.63 -3.37 0.65
C THR A 108 12.80 -2.40 0.81
N LYS A 109 13.80 -2.50 -0.07
CA LYS A 109 14.99 -1.64 -0.07
C LYS A 109 14.65 -0.15 0.09
N GLY A 110 15.22 0.48 1.13
CA GLY A 110 15.06 1.90 1.42
C GLY A 110 13.83 2.26 2.26
N ASP A 111 13.01 1.28 2.65
CA ASP A 111 11.78 1.53 3.41
C ASP A 111 11.98 1.52 4.94
N SER A 112 13.15 1.18 5.47
CA SER A 112 13.33 0.99 6.92
C SER A 112 12.86 2.18 7.77
N ASN A 113 13.15 3.41 7.33
CA ASN A 113 12.72 4.62 8.05
C ASN A 113 11.19 4.80 8.00
N ARG A 114 10.56 4.45 6.88
CA ARG A 114 9.10 4.52 6.72
C ARG A 114 8.40 3.44 7.53
N MET A 115 8.98 2.24 7.58
CA MET A 115 8.51 1.16 8.45
C MET A 115 8.56 1.59 9.92
N MET A 116 9.68 2.16 10.37
CA MET A 116 9.84 2.65 11.73
C MET A 116 8.82 3.76 12.06
N ARG A 117 8.64 4.72 11.15
CA ARG A 117 7.63 5.77 11.27
C ARG A 117 6.22 5.17 11.40
N THR A 118 5.89 4.17 10.59
CA THR A 118 4.58 3.51 10.60
C THR A 118 4.38 2.76 11.91
N LEU A 119 5.37 1.98 12.34
CA LEU A 119 5.38 1.29 13.63
C LEU A 119 5.10 2.25 14.78
N GLN A 120 5.81 3.37 14.85
CA GLN A 120 5.61 4.38 15.89
C GLN A 120 4.19 4.95 15.89
N ALA A 121 3.58 5.12 14.71
CA ALA A 121 2.23 5.66 14.59
C ALA A 121 1.14 4.68 15.04
N VAL A 122 1.35 3.37 14.86
CA VAL A 122 0.39 2.32 15.27
C VAL A 122 0.73 1.68 16.62
N TYR A 123 1.84 2.09 17.26
CA TYR A 123 2.37 1.42 18.44
C TYR A 123 1.42 1.52 19.63
N HIS A 124 1.24 0.40 20.31
CA HIS A 124 0.51 0.28 21.56
C HIS A 124 0.99 -0.97 22.30
N PRO A 125 1.20 -0.91 23.63
CA PRO A 125 1.84 -2.00 24.39
C PRO A 125 1.04 -3.31 24.42
N ARG A 126 -0.29 -3.25 24.21
CA ARG A 126 -1.15 -4.45 24.17
C ARG A 126 -1.05 -5.25 22.87
N ASN A 127 -0.56 -4.63 21.80
CA ASN A 127 -0.52 -5.22 20.47
C ASN A 127 0.81 -5.93 20.23
N GLN A 128 0.87 -6.72 19.17
CA GLN A 128 2.08 -7.40 18.72
C GLN A 128 2.46 -6.97 17.31
N TYR A 129 3.76 -6.91 17.03
CA TYR A 129 4.27 -6.41 15.77
C TYR A 129 5.34 -7.35 15.20
N VAL A 130 5.22 -7.65 13.91
CA VAL A 130 6.27 -8.28 13.12
C VAL A 130 6.70 -7.32 12.03
N LEU A 131 8.00 -7.03 11.96
CA LEU A 131 8.60 -6.26 10.88
C LEU A 131 9.29 -7.21 9.90
N HIS A 132 8.91 -7.11 8.62
CA HIS A 132 9.54 -7.85 7.54
C HIS A 132 10.16 -6.88 6.53
N LEU A 133 11.47 -6.93 6.40
CA LEU A 133 12.21 -6.21 5.37
C LEU A 133 12.79 -7.25 4.40
N ASP A 134 12.39 -7.18 3.13
CA ASP A 134 12.69 -8.21 2.13
C ASP A 134 14.20 -8.33 1.82
N LEU A 135 14.56 -9.37 1.06
CA LEU A 135 15.95 -9.63 0.69
C LEU A 135 16.52 -8.62 -0.32
N GLU A 136 15.70 -7.77 -0.92
CA GLU A 136 16.18 -6.69 -1.79
C GLU A 136 16.88 -5.59 -0.98
N ALA A 137 16.48 -5.40 0.28
CA ALA A 137 17.17 -4.53 1.20
C ALA A 137 18.56 -5.09 1.59
N PRO A 138 19.62 -4.26 1.53
CA PRO A 138 20.97 -4.70 1.86
C PRO A 138 21.04 -5.16 3.32
N PRO A 139 21.93 -6.13 3.66
CA PRO A 139 22.07 -6.63 5.03
C PRO A 139 22.30 -5.54 6.08
N ARG A 140 23.01 -4.47 5.70
CA ARG A 140 23.25 -3.30 6.55
C ARG A 140 21.94 -2.62 6.97
N GLU A 141 21.04 -2.39 6.03
CA GLU A 141 19.76 -1.72 6.28
C GLU A 141 18.88 -2.59 7.20
N ARG A 142 18.83 -3.90 6.98
CA ARG A 142 18.13 -4.85 7.87
C ARG A 142 18.69 -4.85 9.29
N LEU A 143 20.01 -4.80 9.41
CA LEU A 143 20.68 -4.71 10.71
C LEU A 143 20.40 -3.37 11.41
N GLU A 144 20.41 -2.27 10.67
CA GLU A 144 20.06 -0.93 11.18
C GLU A 144 18.63 -0.90 11.71
N LEU A 145 17.65 -1.47 10.99
CA LEU A 145 16.27 -1.60 11.47
C LEU A 145 16.18 -2.43 12.76
N ALA A 146 16.85 -3.59 12.80
CA ALA A 146 16.86 -4.45 13.98
C ALA A 146 17.50 -3.75 15.20
N ASN A 147 18.58 -3.00 14.98
CA ASN A 147 19.23 -2.21 16.02
C ASN A 147 18.36 -1.04 16.47
N ALA A 148 17.67 -0.35 15.56
CA ALA A 148 16.76 0.73 15.90
C ALA A 148 15.64 0.26 16.82
N VAL A 149 15.01 -0.88 16.51
CA VAL A 149 13.98 -1.49 17.37
C VAL A 149 14.54 -1.89 18.72
N LYS A 150 15.73 -2.50 18.75
CA LYS A 150 16.36 -2.98 19.99
C LYS A 150 16.82 -1.85 20.92
N ASN A 151 17.23 -0.72 20.34
CA ASN A 151 17.76 0.42 21.08
C ASN A 151 16.66 1.39 21.56
N ASP A 152 15.43 1.25 21.07
CA ASP A 152 14.30 2.02 21.56
C ASP A 152 13.91 1.54 22.98
N PRO A 153 13.92 2.41 23.99
CA PRO A 153 13.70 2.02 25.38
C PRO A 153 12.30 1.45 25.62
N THR A 154 11.29 2.00 24.94
CA THR A 154 9.90 1.54 25.07
C THR A 154 9.74 0.14 24.47
N PHE A 155 10.33 -0.09 23.31
CA PHE A 155 10.24 -1.39 22.64
C PHE A 155 11.04 -2.47 23.39
N ALA A 156 12.18 -2.10 23.98
CA ALA A 156 13.02 -2.99 24.77
C ALA A 156 12.36 -3.40 26.10
N GLU A 157 11.55 -2.52 26.69
CA GLU A 157 10.79 -2.80 27.92
C GLU A 157 9.62 -3.74 27.66
N VAL A 158 8.76 -3.42 26.68
CA VAL A 158 7.52 -4.15 26.41
C VAL A 158 7.76 -5.46 25.64
N LYS A 159 8.79 -5.49 24.77
CA LYS A 159 9.21 -6.68 23.99
C LYS A 159 8.12 -7.28 23.10
N ASN A 160 7.25 -6.43 22.57
CA ASN A 160 6.13 -6.83 21.69
C ASN A 160 6.41 -6.65 20.19
N ILE A 161 7.67 -6.39 19.80
CA ILE A 161 8.08 -6.18 18.40
C ILE A 161 9.14 -7.22 18.01
N ARG A 162 8.93 -7.89 16.88
CA ARG A 162 9.83 -8.88 16.31
C ARG A 162 10.27 -8.47 14.91
N VAL A 163 11.57 -8.38 14.68
CA VAL A 163 12.13 -8.23 13.32
C VAL A 163 12.40 -9.63 12.76
N MET A 164 11.87 -9.93 11.57
CA MET A 164 12.07 -11.21 10.92
C MET A 164 13.54 -11.39 10.53
N ALA A 165 14.20 -12.40 11.12
CA ALA A 165 15.61 -12.70 10.83
C ALA A 165 15.81 -13.27 9.42
N GLN A 166 14.88 -14.14 8.99
CA GLN A 166 14.84 -14.66 7.64
C GLN A 166 14.14 -13.64 6.74
N SER A 167 14.91 -13.05 5.83
CA SER A 167 14.38 -12.19 4.78
C SER A 167 14.10 -13.06 3.57
N ASN A 168 12.84 -13.08 3.12
CA ASN A 168 12.48 -13.72 1.86
C ASN A 168 12.61 -12.71 0.73
N LEU A 169 12.91 -13.20 -0.47
CA LEU A 169 12.75 -12.39 -1.66
C LEU A 169 11.26 -12.31 -1.96
N VAL A 170 10.70 -11.10 -1.95
CA VAL A 170 9.26 -10.89 -2.21
C VAL A 170 9.09 -10.33 -3.62
N THR A 171 8.49 -11.13 -4.49
CA THR A 171 8.12 -10.74 -5.84
C THR A 171 6.71 -10.15 -5.83
N TYR A 172 6.55 -8.98 -6.45
CA TYR A 172 5.23 -8.36 -6.59
C TYR A 172 4.31 -9.27 -7.43
N LYS A 173 3.06 -9.48 -6.97
CA LYS A 173 2.08 -10.43 -7.55
C LYS A 173 2.53 -11.89 -7.55
N GLY A 174 3.63 -12.21 -6.89
CA GLY A 174 4.12 -13.58 -6.75
C GLY A 174 3.60 -14.28 -5.49
N PRO A 175 3.54 -15.62 -5.47
CA PRO A 175 3.27 -16.41 -4.28
C PRO A 175 4.22 -16.13 -3.11
N THR A 176 5.44 -15.64 -3.36
CA THR A 176 6.38 -15.23 -2.31
C THR A 176 5.83 -14.14 -1.38
N MET A 177 4.97 -13.25 -1.89
CA MET A 177 4.30 -12.24 -1.08
C MET A 177 3.41 -12.87 -0.01
N ILE A 178 2.54 -13.80 -0.41
CA ILE A 178 1.66 -14.53 0.52
C ILE A 178 2.49 -15.42 1.45
N ALA A 179 3.54 -16.07 0.95
CA ALA A 179 4.41 -16.90 1.78
C ALA A 179 5.09 -16.08 2.89
N SER A 180 5.52 -14.85 2.61
CA SER A 180 6.07 -13.93 3.62
C SER A 180 5.02 -13.55 4.67
N THR A 181 3.79 -13.22 4.26
CA THR A 181 2.69 -12.95 5.19
C THR A 181 2.35 -14.15 6.07
N LEU A 182 2.26 -15.35 5.50
CA LEU A 182 2.00 -16.58 6.25
C LEU A 182 3.13 -16.88 7.26
N GLN A 183 4.37 -16.62 6.88
CA GLN A 183 5.51 -16.77 7.80
C GLN A 183 5.41 -15.78 8.97
N ALA A 184 5.01 -14.53 8.74
CA ALA A 184 4.80 -13.55 9.80
C ALA A 184 3.68 -13.99 10.75
N ILE A 185 2.55 -14.47 10.21
CA ILE A 185 1.45 -15.02 11.01
C ILE A 185 1.94 -16.21 11.86
N ALA A 186 2.74 -17.12 11.28
CA ALA A 186 3.30 -18.24 12.03
C ALA A 186 4.22 -17.79 13.17
N ILE A 187 4.97 -16.70 12.99
CA ILE A 187 5.77 -16.09 14.05
C ILE A 187 4.86 -15.51 15.14
N LEU A 188 3.83 -14.74 14.77
CA LEU A 188 2.88 -14.15 15.72
C LEU A 188 2.18 -15.23 16.56
N LEU A 189 1.66 -16.28 15.92
CA LEU A 189 1.02 -17.42 16.60
C LEU A 189 1.96 -18.18 17.54
N LYS A 190 3.26 -18.21 17.23
CA LYS A 190 4.27 -18.82 18.09
C LYS A 190 4.57 -17.97 19.32
N GLU A 191 4.55 -16.65 19.19
CA GLU A 191 4.86 -15.71 20.27
C GLU A 191 3.66 -15.49 21.20
N SER A 192 2.44 -15.41 20.66
CA SER A 192 1.21 -15.38 21.46
C SER A 192 -0.01 -15.82 20.67
N LEU A 193 -0.99 -16.37 21.41
CA LEU A 193 -2.31 -16.72 20.90
C LEU A 193 -3.39 -15.73 21.39
N GLU A 194 -3.00 -14.67 22.10
CA GLU A 194 -3.92 -13.74 22.76
C GLU A 194 -4.29 -12.51 21.92
N TRP A 195 -4.00 -12.52 20.62
CA TRP A 195 -4.43 -11.45 19.70
C TRP A 195 -5.73 -11.83 18.99
N ASP A 196 -6.59 -10.84 18.77
CA ASP A 196 -7.92 -11.01 18.20
C ASP A 196 -7.94 -10.85 16.68
N TRP A 197 -7.17 -9.89 16.16
CA TRP A 197 -7.15 -9.56 14.74
C TRP A 197 -5.75 -9.37 14.19
N PHE A 198 -5.57 -9.80 12.94
CA PHE A 198 -4.35 -9.62 12.17
C PHE A 198 -4.51 -8.49 11.15
N LEU A 199 -3.54 -7.58 11.09
CA LEU A 199 -3.49 -6.48 10.14
C LEU A 199 -2.18 -6.55 9.34
N ASN A 200 -2.30 -6.48 8.02
CA ASN A 200 -1.15 -6.42 7.12
C ASN A 200 -0.97 -4.99 6.60
N LEU A 201 0.18 -4.41 6.88
CA LEU A 201 0.58 -3.07 6.45
C LEU A 201 1.87 -3.14 5.65
N SER A 202 2.01 -2.23 4.71
CA SER A 202 3.25 -1.93 4.01
C SER A 202 3.92 -0.67 4.58
N ALA A 203 5.18 -0.45 4.22
CA ALA A 203 5.90 0.78 4.56
C ALA A 203 5.32 2.06 3.90
N SER A 204 4.38 1.91 2.97
CA SER A 204 3.69 3.03 2.33
C SER A 204 2.36 3.38 3.00
N ASP A 205 1.86 2.54 3.90
CA ASP A 205 0.60 2.76 4.59
C ASP A 205 0.79 3.66 5.81
N TYR A 206 -0.26 4.38 6.21
CA TYR A 206 -0.24 5.24 7.39
C TYR A 206 -1.63 5.30 8.03
N PRO A 207 -1.74 5.17 9.37
CA PRO A 207 -3.04 5.21 10.03
C PRO A 207 -3.70 6.59 9.88
N LEU A 208 -5.01 6.60 9.62
CA LEU A 208 -5.83 7.82 9.59
C LEU A 208 -6.60 8.05 10.90
N VAL A 209 -6.62 7.06 11.77
CA VAL A 209 -7.24 7.09 13.09
C VAL A 209 -6.18 6.79 14.13
N THR A 210 -6.38 7.27 15.36
CA THR A 210 -5.46 6.94 16.46
C THR A 210 -5.62 5.47 16.86
N GLN A 211 -4.60 4.93 17.51
CA GLN A 211 -4.64 3.56 17.96
C GLN A 211 -5.70 3.34 19.05
N ASP A 212 -5.92 4.32 19.91
CA ASP A 212 -6.94 4.26 20.96
C ASP A 212 -8.35 4.29 20.37
N ASP A 213 -8.60 5.14 19.38
CA ASP A 213 -9.90 5.19 18.68
C ASP A 213 -10.19 3.87 17.96
N LEU A 214 -9.17 3.27 17.31
CA LEU A 214 -9.29 1.99 16.65
C LEU A 214 -9.66 0.89 17.66
N LEU A 215 -8.95 0.81 18.79
CA LEU A 215 -9.24 -0.16 19.85
C LEU A 215 -10.63 0.05 20.46
N HIS A 216 -11.05 1.31 20.63
CA HIS A 216 -12.38 1.65 21.13
C HIS A 216 -13.47 1.16 20.18
N VAL A 217 -13.38 1.47 18.88
CA VAL A 217 -14.37 1.01 17.88
C VAL A 217 -14.40 -0.52 17.82
N PHE A 218 -13.23 -1.16 17.74
CA PHE A 218 -13.14 -2.61 17.66
C PHE A 218 -13.58 -3.31 18.95
N SER A 219 -13.55 -2.63 20.11
CA SER A 219 -14.08 -3.21 21.35
C SER A 219 -15.56 -3.57 21.25
N ASN A 220 -16.34 -2.78 20.49
CA ASN A 220 -17.75 -3.01 20.22
C ASN A 220 -18.00 -4.03 19.10
N LEU A 221 -16.97 -4.48 18.37
CA LEU A 221 -17.09 -5.45 17.28
C LEU A 221 -16.94 -6.88 17.78
N SER A 222 -17.75 -7.81 17.25
CA SER A 222 -17.56 -9.24 17.52
C SER A 222 -16.22 -9.71 16.99
N ARG A 223 -15.45 -10.43 17.81
CA ARG A 223 -14.14 -11.01 17.45
C ARG A 223 -14.21 -12.03 16.30
N ASN A 224 -15.42 -12.51 15.97
CA ASN A 224 -15.64 -13.51 14.92
C ASN A 224 -15.71 -12.91 13.50
N PHE A 225 -15.54 -11.60 13.33
CA PHE A 225 -15.55 -10.94 12.02
C PHE A 225 -14.16 -10.83 11.39
N ASN A 226 -14.13 -11.00 10.06
CA ASN A 226 -12.99 -10.69 9.22
C ASN A 226 -13.36 -9.53 8.28
N PHE A 227 -12.48 -8.54 8.17
CA PHE A 227 -12.68 -7.37 7.31
C PHE A 227 -11.80 -7.51 6.08
N ILE A 228 -12.37 -8.03 5.00
CA ILE A 228 -11.65 -8.25 3.74
C ILE A 228 -12.52 -7.74 2.60
N GLU A 229 -12.00 -6.77 1.84
CA GLU A 229 -12.67 -6.31 0.62
C GLU A 229 -12.49 -7.34 -0.50
N HIS A 230 -13.60 -7.80 -1.07
CA HIS A 230 -13.56 -8.80 -2.12
C HIS A 230 -14.68 -8.61 -3.15
N THR A 231 -14.41 -9.00 -4.39
CA THR A 231 -15.33 -9.03 -5.52
C THR A 231 -15.19 -10.37 -6.22
N GLN A 232 -16.31 -10.99 -6.58
CA GLN A 232 -16.28 -12.27 -7.29
C GLN A 232 -15.61 -12.12 -8.67
N ILE A 233 -14.69 -13.02 -9.00
CA ILE A 233 -14.05 -13.01 -10.32
C ILE A 233 -15.02 -13.61 -11.34
N THR A 234 -15.41 -12.82 -12.33
CA THR A 234 -16.31 -13.24 -13.40
C THR A 234 -15.80 -12.81 -14.78
N GLY A 235 -16.31 -13.45 -15.83
CA GLY A 235 -16.05 -13.09 -17.23
C GLY A 235 -14.57 -13.19 -17.64
N TRP A 236 -14.08 -12.16 -18.33
CA TRP A 236 -12.72 -12.13 -18.90
C TRP A 236 -11.61 -12.20 -17.84
N LYS A 237 -11.88 -11.74 -16.61
CA LYS A 237 -10.90 -11.75 -15.49
C LYS A 237 -10.49 -13.18 -15.11
N LEU A 238 -11.38 -14.18 -15.25
CA LEU A 238 -11.05 -15.60 -15.00
C LEU A 238 -9.94 -16.09 -15.94
N ASN A 239 -9.99 -15.70 -17.21
CA ASN A 239 -8.99 -16.10 -18.19
C ASN A 239 -7.62 -15.45 -17.95
N GLN A 240 -7.59 -14.28 -17.32
CA GLN A 240 -6.35 -13.53 -17.06
C GLN A 240 -5.75 -13.79 -15.68
N ARG A 241 -6.56 -14.06 -14.65
CA ARG A 241 -6.08 -14.19 -13.27
C ARG A 241 -6.13 -15.62 -12.73
N ALA A 242 -7.13 -16.42 -13.12
CA ALA A 242 -7.33 -17.75 -12.52
C ALA A 242 -6.67 -18.88 -13.33
N ARG A 243 -6.76 -18.80 -14.66
CA ARG A 243 -6.30 -19.85 -15.59
C ARG A 243 -4.80 -19.88 -15.87
N PRO A 244 -4.06 -18.76 -15.91
CA PRO A 244 -2.63 -18.86 -16.20
C PRO A 244 -1.86 -19.52 -15.06
N ILE A 245 -0.73 -20.13 -15.40
CA ILE A 245 0.23 -20.66 -14.43
C ILE A 245 1.43 -19.70 -14.42
N ILE A 246 1.78 -19.22 -13.23
CA ILE A 246 2.91 -18.31 -12.99
C ILE A 246 4.07 -19.06 -12.33
N VAL A 247 5.29 -18.64 -12.65
CA VAL A 247 6.51 -19.07 -11.99
C VAL A 247 7.09 -17.85 -11.28
N ASP A 248 7.33 -17.98 -9.98
CA ASP A 248 7.95 -16.95 -9.17
C ASP A 248 9.45 -17.22 -9.02
N PRO A 249 10.31 -16.42 -9.67
CA PRO A 249 11.75 -16.61 -9.55
C PRO A 249 12.26 -16.37 -8.13
N GLY A 250 11.52 -15.63 -7.30
CA GLY A 250 11.89 -15.37 -5.91
C GLY A 250 11.91 -16.61 -5.02
N LEU A 251 11.35 -17.75 -5.49
CA LEU A 251 11.41 -19.03 -4.79
C LEU A 251 12.74 -19.76 -4.95
N TYR A 252 13.51 -19.49 -6.01
CA TYR A 252 14.73 -20.26 -6.32
C TYR A 252 15.93 -19.40 -6.77
N LEU A 253 15.74 -18.11 -7.04
CA LEU A 253 16.81 -17.16 -7.33
C LEU A 253 17.09 -16.26 -6.14
N SER A 254 18.35 -15.85 -6.01
CA SER A 254 18.79 -14.88 -5.00
C SER A 254 18.59 -13.42 -5.42
N LYS A 255 18.30 -13.17 -6.71
CA LYS A 255 18.09 -11.83 -7.27
C LYS A 255 16.63 -11.66 -7.67
N LYS A 256 16.05 -10.50 -7.30
CA LYS A 256 14.68 -10.14 -7.66
C LYS A 256 14.51 -10.07 -9.17
N SER A 257 13.45 -10.69 -9.67
CA SER A 257 12.96 -10.52 -11.03
C SER A 257 11.44 -10.70 -11.05
N ASP A 258 10.80 -10.18 -12.08
CA ASP A 258 9.35 -10.26 -12.21
C ASP A 258 8.86 -11.72 -12.39
N ILE A 259 7.58 -11.93 -12.09
CA ILE A 259 6.92 -13.22 -12.32
C ILE A 259 6.95 -13.59 -13.81
N ALA A 260 7.23 -14.86 -14.09
CA ALA A 260 7.19 -15.39 -15.44
C ALA A 260 5.85 -16.09 -15.70
N TRP A 261 5.23 -15.76 -16.82
CA TRP A 261 3.99 -16.41 -17.25
C TRP A 261 4.32 -17.59 -18.15
N THR A 262 3.70 -18.73 -17.88
CA THR A 262 3.81 -19.90 -18.75
C THR A 262 2.79 -19.82 -19.88
N THR A 263 3.05 -20.51 -20.98
CA THR A 263 2.10 -20.64 -22.10
C THR A 263 0.93 -21.56 -21.78
N GLN A 264 1.09 -22.45 -20.80
CA GLN A 264 0.07 -23.40 -20.36
C GLN A 264 -0.97 -22.73 -19.44
N ARG A 265 -2.19 -23.28 -19.44
CA ARG A 265 -3.29 -22.81 -18.60
C ARG A 265 -3.90 -24.00 -17.86
N ARG A 266 -4.30 -23.76 -16.61
CA ARG A 266 -5.01 -24.74 -15.78
C ARG A 266 -6.53 -24.61 -15.91
N SER A 267 -7.24 -25.68 -15.57
CA SER A 267 -8.70 -25.66 -15.39
C SER A 267 -9.06 -24.83 -14.15
N LEU A 268 -10.31 -24.35 -14.12
CA LEU A 268 -10.84 -23.66 -12.94
C LEU A 268 -11.16 -24.69 -11.85
N PRO A 269 -10.93 -24.35 -10.57
CA PRO A 269 -11.34 -25.19 -9.45
C PRO A 269 -12.87 -25.30 -9.40
N ALA A 270 -13.37 -26.50 -9.07
CA ALA A 270 -14.80 -26.79 -8.98
C ALA A 270 -15.35 -26.78 -7.55
N SER A 271 -14.48 -26.85 -6.55
CA SER A 271 -14.87 -26.99 -5.13
C SER A 271 -15.07 -25.68 -4.39
N PHE A 272 -14.72 -24.54 -4.99
CA PHE A 272 -14.83 -23.22 -4.34
C PHE A 272 -14.95 -22.11 -5.40
N LYS A 273 -15.41 -20.95 -4.97
CA LYS A 273 -15.46 -19.73 -5.79
C LYS A 273 -14.18 -18.91 -5.65
N LEU A 274 -13.88 -18.13 -6.68
CA LEU A 274 -12.74 -17.22 -6.72
C LEU A 274 -13.20 -15.78 -6.53
N TYR A 275 -12.58 -15.10 -5.58
CA TYR A 275 -12.75 -13.66 -5.38
C TYR A 275 -11.41 -12.95 -5.56
N THR A 276 -11.46 -11.64 -5.83
CA THR A 276 -10.30 -10.73 -5.94
C THR A 276 -10.61 -9.46 -5.19
N ASP A 277 -9.58 -8.74 -4.76
CA ASP A 277 -9.66 -7.35 -4.32
C ASP A 277 -10.42 -6.43 -5.31
N ALA A 278 -11.12 -5.42 -4.81
CA ALA A 278 -11.82 -4.44 -5.66
C ALA A 278 -10.86 -3.51 -6.42
N GLY A 279 -9.57 -3.55 -6.11
CA GLY A 279 -8.52 -2.78 -6.76
C GLY A 279 -8.29 -3.22 -8.20
N VAL A 280 -8.42 -2.28 -9.13
CA VAL A 280 -8.02 -2.50 -10.54
C VAL A 280 -6.51 -2.79 -10.66
N GLU A 281 -5.70 -2.42 -9.66
CA GLU A 281 -4.23 -2.55 -9.70
C GLU A 281 -3.53 -3.00 -8.41
N ARG A 282 -4.20 -3.16 -7.26
CA ARG A 282 -3.53 -3.36 -5.96
C ARG A 282 -3.96 -4.64 -5.22
N SER A 283 -3.19 -5.69 -5.48
CA SER A 283 -3.04 -6.96 -4.74
C SER A 283 -4.08 -8.07 -5.02
N ASP A 284 -3.65 -8.96 -5.93
CA ASP A 284 -4.33 -10.17 -6.41
C ASP A 284 -4.39 -11.31 -5.37
N ILE A 285 -4.92 -11.07 -4.16
CA ILE A 285 -5.23 -12.16 -3.23
C ILE A 285 -6.50 -12.85 -3.73
N LEU A 286 -6.35 -14.08 -4.23
CA LEU A 286 -7.47 -14.97 -4.47
C LEU A 286 -7.99 -15.48 -3.13
N ILE A 287 -9.15 -15.00 -2.72
CA ILE A 287 -9.84 -15.50 -1.53
C ILE A 287 -10.68 -16.70 -1.96
N PHE A 288 -10.57 -17.79 -1.20
CA PHE A 288 -11.28 -19.03 -1.42
C PHE A 288 -12.34 -19.18 -0.33
N GLU A 289 -13.59 -19.40 -0.74
CA GLU A 289 -14.70 -19.69 0.15
C GLU A 289 -15.27 -21.06 -0.24
N SER A 290 -15.37 -21.96 0.75
CA SER A 290 -15.89 -23.33 0.60
C SER A 290 -17.41 -23.36 0.65
#